data_AF-A0A9X1U1A6-F1
#
_entry.id   AF-A0A9X1U1A6-F1
#
_cell.length_a   1.000
_cell.length_b   1.000
_cell.length_c   1.000
_cell.angle_alpha   90.00
_cell.angle_beta   90.00
_cell.angle_gamma   90.00
#
_symmetry.space_group_name_H-M   'P 1'
#
loop_
_entity.id
_entity.type
_entity.pdbx_description
1 polymer ?
#
loop_
_entity_poly.entity_id
_entity_poly.type
_entity_poly.pdbx_seq_one_letter_code
_entity_poly.pdbx_strand_id
1 'polypeptide(L)'
;MKTFARGRALRLVGGVAGMAAGLLALSGCSEEHAADPQWTVLQQIEGPRGEDLPLRSGRADAESDGHGFGRRHIQEDQGYVPSAADMHTVLTQAPECREGLDPAGADTTCAAEIGGKRLVVVATTRIAPESGDNRPIGIIAAYYEGAGS
;
A
#
# COMPACT_ATOMS: atom_id res chain seq x y z
N MET A 1 -18.20 59.41 20.58
CA MET A 1 -17.12 60.41 20.65
C MET A 1 -16.98 60.91 22.09
N LYS A 2 -15.91 60.52 22.79
CA LYS A 2 -15.23 61.28 23.86
C LYS A 2 -13.98 60.50 24.27
N THR A 3 -12.85 61.16 24.13
CA THR A 3 -11.47 60.70 24.31
C THR A 3 -10.96 61.01 25.74
N PHE A 4 -9.71 60.60 26.02
CA PHE A 4 -8.82 60.85 27.18
C PHE A 4 -8.86 59.76 28.26
N ALA A 5 -7.93 58.80 28.36
CA ALA A 5 -6.45 58.80 28.38
C ALA A 5 -5.82 59.10 29.75
N ARG A 6 -4.93 58.16 30.14
CA ARG A 6 -3.77 58.24 31.06
C ARG A 6 -3.98 57.94 32.55
N GLY A 7 -3.54 56.74 32.92
CA GLY A 7 -3.00 56.43 34.25
C GLY A 7 -1.71 55.60 34.09
N ARG A 8 -0.55 56.26 34.15
CA ARG A 8 0.77 55.62 34.27
C ARG A 8 1.00 55.28 35.75
N ALA A 9 1.40 54.05 36.05
CA ALA A 9 2.26 53.78 37.21
C ALA A 9 3.11 52.54 36.93
N LEU A 10 4.35 52.84 36.57
CA LEU A 10 5.47 51.94 36.36
C LEU A 10 5.89 51.36 37.73
N ARG A 11 5.96 50.04 37.87
CA ARG A 11 6.73 49.38 38.93
C ARG A 11 7.75 48.45 38.27
N LEU A 12 8.96 48.98 38.11
CA LEU A 12 10.19 48.22 37.90
C LEU A 12 10.75 47.89 39.28
N VAL A 13 10.75 46.61 39.66
CA VAL A 13 11.65 46.07 40.68
C VAL A 13 12.34 44.87 40.04
N GLY A 14 13.67 44.94 40.03
CA GLY A 14 14.55 44.05 39.30
C GLY A 14 14.72 42.67 39.92
N GLY A 15 15.23 41.77 39.09
CA GLY A 15 15.75 40.46 39.43
C GLY A 15 16.57 39.95 38.26
N VAL A 16 17.87 40.26 38.27
CA VAL A 16 18.86 39.68 37.35
C VAL A 16 19.15 38.26 37.80
N ALA A 17 18.96 37.27 36.94
CA ALA A 17 19.83 36.10 36.73
C ALA A 17 19.04 34.96 36.06
N GLY A 18 19.50 34.54 34.88
CA GLY A 18 18.98 33.35 34.21
C GLY A 18 19.20 33.36 32.71
N MET A 19 20.47 33.29 32.28
CA MET A 19 20.77 32.77 30.95
C MET A 19 20.26 31.33 30.87
N ALA A 20 19.26 31.09 30.03
CA ALA A 20 19.06 29.81 29.39
C ALA A 20 18.49 30.09 28.00
N ALA A 21 19.40 30.09 27.03
CA ALA A 21 19.09 29.97 25.62
C ALA A 21 18.29 28.69 25.39
N GLY A 22 17.28 28.76 24.53
CA GLY A 22 16.47 27.61 24.18
C GLY A 22 15.39 27.97 23.17
N LEU A 23 15.76 28.60 22.05
CA LEU A 23 14.98 28.42 20.82
C LEU A 23 15.09 26.94 20.46
N LEU A 24 14.03 26.17 20.66
CA LEU A 24 13.83 24.94 19.90
C LEU A 24 12.70 25.19 18.93
N ALA A 25 13.14 25.53 17.71
CA ALA A 25 12.33 25.66 16.54
C ALA A 25 11.48 24.39 16.32
N LEU A 26 10.22 24.62 15.95
CA LEU A 26 9.39 23.66 15.25
C LEU A 26 10.11 23.27 13.96
N SER A 27 10.75 22.11 13.92
CA SER A 27 11.24 21.44 12.71
C SER A 27 11.51 19.99 13.04
N GLY A 28 10.45 19.25 13.39
CA GLY A 28 10.46 17.82 13.10
C GLY A 28 10.29 17.72 11.59
N CYS A 29 11.41 17.66 10.86
CA CYS A 29 11.40 17.20 9.48
C CYS A 29 10.58 15.90 9.45
N SER A 30 9.53 15.87 8.63
CA SER A 30 9.21 14.62 7.97
C SER A 30 10.53 14.18 7.32
N GLU A 31 11.04 13.03 7.72
CA GLU A 31 12.02 12.34 6.89
C GLU A 31 11.33 12.09 5.56
N GLU A 32 11.53 13.01 4.62
CA GLU A 32 11.43 12.74 3.20
C GLU A 32 12.58 11.75 2.93
N HIS A 33 12.36 10.49 3.31
CA HIS A 33 13.03 9.39 2.67
C HIS A 33 12.70 9.59 1.20
N ALA A 34 13.68 10.07 0.42
CA ALA A 34 13.62 10.00 -1.01
C ALA A 34 13.36 8.52 -1.34
N ALA A 35 12.11 8.20 -1.67
CA ALA A 35 11.67 6.84 -1.92
C ALA A 35 12.33 6.36 -3.22
N ASP A 36 13.49 5.73 -3.10
CA ASP A 36 14.00 4.74 -4.06
C ASP A 36 12.83 3.82 -4.39
N PRO A 37 12.34 3.68 -5.64
CA PRO A 37 10.92 3.45 -5.93
C PRO A 37 10.38 2.24 -5.16
N GLN A 38 9.80 2.55 -4.01
CA GLN A 38 9.21 1.60 -3.10
C GLN A 38 8.00 1.01 -3.81
N TRP A 39 7.67 -0.24 -3.50
CA TRP A 39 6.52 -0.91 -4.09
C TRP A 39 5.30 0.00 -4.04
N THR A 40 4.79 0.37 -5.20
CA THR A 40 3.65 1.25 -5.33
C THR A 40 2.40 0.40 -5.45
N VAL A 41 1.43 0.66 -4.58
CA VAL A 41 0.09 0.07 -4.72
C VAL A 41 -0.63 0.79 -5.86
N LEU A 42 -0.96 0.03 -6.91
CA LEU A 42 -1.65 0.52 -8.09
C LEU A 42 -3.16 0.39 -7.97
N GLN A 43 -3.61 -0.73 -7.41
CA GLN A 43 -5.02 -1.01 -7.20
C GLN A 43 -5.19 -1.71 -5.86
N GLN A 44 -6.25 -1.34 -5.16
CA GLN A 44 -6.71 -2.03 -3.96
C GLN A 44 -7.68 -3.14 -4.38
N ILE A 45 -7.41 -4.38 -3.99
CA ILE A 45 -8.33 -5.50 -4.22
C ILE A 45 -8.54 -6.17 -2.87
N GLU A 46 -9.80 -6.46 -2.56
CA GLU A 46 -10.18 -7.13 -1.33
C GLU A 46 -10.38 -8.62 -1.58
N GLY A 47 -9.83 -9.43 -0.68
CA GLY A 47 -10.07 -10.86 -0.64
C GLY A 47 -11.45 -11.23 -0.10
N PRO A 48 -11.80 -12.52 -0.12
CA PRO A 48 -13.12 -13.05 0.26
C PRO A 48 -13.50 -12.81 1.73
N ARG A 49 -12.54 -12.59 2.62
CA ARG A 49 -12.77 -12.21 4.03
C ARG A 49 -12.33 -10.78 4.34
N GLY A 50 -12.16 -9.93 3.32
CA GLY A 50 -11.67 -8.57 3.46
C GLY A 50 -10.14 -8.48 3.58
N GLU A 51 -9.41 -9.49 3.11
CA GLU A 51 -7.95 -9.44 3.05
C GLU A 51 -7.46 -8.29 2.16
N ASP A 52 -6.39 -7.62 2.57
CA ASP A 52 -5.73 -6.59 1.78
C ASP A 52 -4.83 -7.23 0.70
N LEU A 53 -5.29 -7.24 -0.56
CA LEU A 53 -4.58 -7.88 -1.68
C LEU A 53 -4.22 -6.85 -2.75
N PRO A 54 -3.31 -5.91 -2.47
CA PRO A 54 -3.00 -4.85 -3.43
C PRO A 54 -2.38 -5.45 -4.71
N LEU A 55 -2.72 -4.86 -5.86
CA LEU A 55 -1.91 -5.00 -7.06
C LEU A 55 -0.80 -3.95 -6.99
N ARG A 56 0.46 -4.40 -7.09
CA ARG A 56 1.64 -3.54 -6.91
C ARG A 56 2.48 -3.41 -8.18
N SER A 57 3.39 -2.42 -8.18
CA SER A 57 4.51 -2.29 -9.13
C SER A 57 5.73 -1.65 -8.49
N GLY A 58 6.91 -1.80 -9.09
CA GLY A 58 8.19 -1.65 -8.37
C GLY A 58 8.39 -2.89 -7.49
N ARG A 59 9.49 -3.14 -6.78
CA ARG A 59 10.91 -2.86 -6.99
C ARG A 59 11.38 -3.99 -7.93
N ALA A 60 11.30 -3.72 -9.24
CA ALA A 60 11.34 -4.69 -10.33
C ALA A 60 10.42 -5.92 -10.15
N ASP A 61 9.22 -5.74 -9.60
CA ASP A 61 8.03 -6.63 -9.68
C ASP A 61 8.24 -8.15 -9.46
N ALA A 62 8.66 -8.64 -8.30
CA ALA A 62 10.06 -8.72 -7.89
C ALA A 62 10.63 -10.12 -8.15
N GLU A 63 11.84 -10.19 -8.70
CA GLU A 63 12.68 -11.37 -8.65
C GLU A 63 13.59 -11.30 -7.41
N SER A 64 13.40 -12.24 -6.49
CA SER A 64 14.43 -12.66 -5.54
C SER A 64 14.46 -14.19 -5.42
N ASP A 65 13.32 -14.85 -5.73
CA ASP A 65 13.14 -16.30 -5.59
C ASP A 65 12.70 -16.99 -6.91
N GLY A 66 12.67 -16.27 -8.04
CA GLY A 66 12.25 -16.80 -9.36
C GLY A 66 10.75 -16.73 -9.68
N HIS A 67 9.94 -16.12 -8.80
CA HIS A 67 8.52 -15.86 -9.02
C HIS A 67 8.28 -14.35 -9.01
N GLY A 68 8.08 -13.75 -10.19
CA GLY A 68 7.68 -12.34 -10.30
C GLY A 68 6.33 -12.11 -9.62
N PHE A 69 6.00 -10.85 -9.33
CA PHE A 69 4.70 -10.47 -8.79
C PHE A 69 4.20 -9.17 -9.39
N GLY A 70 2.90 -8.90 -9.25
CA GLY A 70 2.35 -7.58 -9.52
C GLY A 70 2.22 -7.26 -11.02
N ARG A 71 2.02 -5.99 -11.33
CA ARG A 71 1.55 -5.56 -12.66
C ARG A 71 2.51 -5.95 -13.78
N ARG A 72 3.81 -5.70 -13.64
CA ARG A 72 4.78 -5.94 -14.73
C ARG A 72 4.91 -7.43 -15.01
N HIS A 73 4.99 -8.28 -13.99
CA HIS A 73 5.04 -9.73 -14.17
C HIS A 73 3.81 -10.24 -14.94
N ILE A 74 2.62 -9.81 -14.53
CA ILE A 74 1.37 -10.15 -15.23
C ILE A 74 1.38 -9.63 -16.68
N GLN A 75 1.82 -8.39 -16.88
CA GLN A 75 1.78 -7.76 -18.19
C GLN A 75 2.84 -8.32 -19.16
N GLU A 76 4.02 -8.69 -18.68
CA GLU A 76 5.08 -9.32 -19.49
C GLU A 76 4.69 -10.74 -19.91
N ASP A 77 4.08 -11.53 -19.02
CA ASP A 77 3.69 -12.91 -19.32
C ASP A 77 2.39 -13.01 -20.15
N GLN A 78 1.46 -12.07 -19.96
CA GLN A 78 0.10 -12.17 -20.53
C GLN A 78 -0.23 -11.08 -21.57
N GLY A 79 0.57 -10.03 -21.66
CA GLY A 79 0.33 -8.87 -22.54
C GLY A 79 -0.73 -7.89 -22.03
N TYR A 80 -1.47 -8.22 -20.97
CA TYR A 80 -2.45 -7.35 -20.33
C TYR A 80 -2.61 -7.74 -18.84
N VAL A 81 -3.17 -6.82 -18.05
CA VAL A 81 -3.54 -7.09 -16.66
C VAL A 81 -5.07 -7.13 -16.55
N PRO A 82 -5.68 -8.23 -16.08
CA PRO A 82 -7.12 -8.29 -15.80
C PRO A 82 -7.59 -7.14 -14.90
N SER A 83 -8.87 -6.82 -14.94
CA SER A 83 -9.41 -5.72 -14.11
C SER A 83 -9.47 -6.11 -12.63
N ALA A 84 -9.37 -5.13 -11.71
CA ALA A 84 -9.58 -5.37 -10.28
C ALA A 84 -10.95 -6.00 -10.00
N ALA A 85 -11.99 -5.63 -10.74
CA ALA A 85 -13.33 -6.19 -10.58
C ALA A 85 -13.36 -7.69 -10.94
N ASP A 86 -12.70 -8.10 -12.03
CA ASP A 86 -12.63 -9.51 -12.41
C ASP A 86 -11.80 -10.29 -11.40
N MET A 87 -10.66 -9.74 -10.96
CA MET A 87 -9.81 -10.39 -9.95
C MET A 87 -10.54 -10.56 -8.61
N HIS A 88 -11.26 -9.51 -8.15
CA HIS A 88 -12.11 -9.60 -6.96
C HIS A 88 -13.22 -10.64 -7.12
N THR A 89 -13.84 -10.70 -8.30
CA THR A 89 -14.87 -11.69 -8.61
C THR A 89 -14.32 -13.11 -8.52
N VAL A 90 -13.13 -13.36 -9.08
CA VAL A 90 -12.47 -14.67 -8.95
C VAL A 90 -12.13 -14.98 -7.50
N LEU A 91 -11.51 -14.05 -6.77
CA LEU A 91 -11.15 -14.25 -5.35
C LEU A 91 -12.37 -14.58 -4.47
N THR A 92 -13.54 -14.03 -4.78
CA THR A 92 -14.77 -14.23 -3.98
C THR A 92 -15.62 -15.43 -4.43
N GLN A 93 -15.55 -15.83 -5.69
CA GLN A 93 -16.37 -16.90 -6.25
C GLN A 93 -15.65 -18.24 -6.38
N ALA A 94 -14.31 -18.22 -6.51
CA ALA A 94 -13.50 -19.42 -6.64
C ALA A 94 -13.64 -20.29 -5.38
N PRO A 95 -14.03 -21.58 -5.50
CA PRO A 95 -14.26 -22.44 -4.35
C PRO A 95 -12.99 -22.66 -3.52
N GLU A 96 -11.81 -22.56 -4.12
CA GLU A 96 -10.51 -22.68 -3.47
C GLU A 96 -10.23 -21.51 -2.51
N CYS A 97 -10.84 -20.36 -2.77
CA CYS A 97 -10.55 -19.11 -2.06
C CYS A 97 -11.74 -18.61 -1.24
N ARG A 98 -12.95 -19.14 -1.45
CA ARG A 98 -14.19 -18.67 -0.80
C ARG A 98 -14.09 -18.59 0.73
N GLU A 99 -13.32 -19.50 1.34
CA GLU A 99 -13.12 -19.54 2.79
C GLU A 99 -11.90 -18.71 3.24
N GLY A 100 -11.39 -17.79 2.42
CA GLY A 100 -10.20 -16.96 2.66
C GLY A 100 -8.90 -17.50 2.09
N LEU A 101 -7.87 -16.66 2.09
CA LEU A 101 -6.51 -17.04 1.71
C LEU A 101 -5.74 -17.65 2.89
N ASP A 102 -4.60 -18.28 2.60
CA ASP A 102 -3.71 -18.80 3.62
C ASP A 102 -3.18 -17.65 4.52
N PRO A 103 -3.47 -17.66 5.84
CA PRO A 103 -3.02 -16.61 6.75
C PRO A 103 -1.54 -16.69 7.10
N ALA A 104 -0.87 -17.81 6.80
CA ALA A 104 0.57 -17.98 6.95
C ALA A 104 1.37 -17.41 5.76
N GLY A 105 0.69 -16.89 4.73
CA GLY A 105 1.33 -16.23 3.58
C GLY A 105 1.78 -17.19 2.49
N ALA A 106 1.21 -18.40 2.40
CA ALA A 106 1.37 -19.24 1.23
C ALA A 106 0.62 -18.67 0.03
N ASP A 107 1.15 -18.91 -1.17
CA ASP A 107 0.50 -18.51 -2.41
C ASP A 107 -0.79 -19.32 -2.60
N THR A 108 -1.88 -18.63 -2.89
CA THR A 108 -3.20 -19.22 -3.11
C THR A 108 -3.64 -18.95 -4.53
N THR A 109 -3.93 -20.02 -5.28
CA THR A 109 -4.45 -19.95 -6.65
C THR A 109 -5.97 -20.08 -6.65
N CYS A 110 -6.64 -19.07 -7.20
CA CYS A 110 -8.09 -18.98 -7.34
C CYS A 110 -8.45 -19.01 -8.82
N ALA A 111 -9.48 -19.75 -9.22
CA ALA A 111 -9.93 -19.76 -10.61
C ALA A 111 -11.46 -19.72 -10.71
N ALA A 112 -11.99 -18.85 -11.57
CA ALA A 112 -13.42 -18.79 -11.86
C ALA A 112 -13.69 -18.38 -13.30
N GLU A 113 -14.90 -18.66 -13.79
CA GLU A 113 -15.35 -18.24 -15.13
C GLU A 113 -15.83 -16.78 -15.10
N ILE A 114 -15.21 -15.93 -15.92
CA ILE A 114 -15.58 -14.53 -16.13
C ILE A 114 -15.86 -14.32 -17.62
N GLY A 115 -17.12 -13.98 -17.96
CA GLY A 115 -17.49 -13.73 -19.36
C GLY A 115 -17.27 -14.92 -20.31
N GLY A 116 -17.38 -16.15 -19.79
CA GLY A 116 -17.17 -17.39 -20.55
C GLY A 116 -15.71 -17.75 -20.80
N LYS A 117 -14.78 -17.12 -20.07
CA LYS A 117 -13.37 -17.50 -20.04
C LYS A 117 -12.93 -17.72 -18.59
N ARG A 118 -12.08 -18.72 -18.38
CA ARG A 118 -11.53 -19.02 -17.07
C ARG A 118 -10.42 -18.06 -16.70
N LEU A 119 -10.64 -17.22 -15.70
CA LEU A 119 -9.61 -16.32 -15.12
C LEU A 119 -8.99 -17.01 -13.90
N VAL A 120 -7.66 -17.09 -13.89
CA VAL A 120 -6.84 -17.55 -12.77
C VAL A 120 -6.21 -16.33 -12.09
N VAL A 121 -6.25 -16.28 -10.77
CA VAL A 121 -5.61 -15.26 -9.93
C VAL A 121 -4.79 -15.96 -8.86
N VAL A 122 -3.51 -15.59 -8.73
CA VAL A 122 -2.62 -16.06 -7.67
C VAL A 122 -2.35 -14.90 -6.73
N ALA A 123 -2.59 -15.10 -5.44
CA ALA A 123 -2.45 -14.07 -4.43
C ALA A 123 -1.84 -14.62 -3.14
N THR A 124 -1.20 -13.73 -2.36
CA THR A 124 -0.62 -14.07 -1.06
C THR A 124 -0.87 -12.98 -0.04
N THR A 125 -1.04 -13.40 1.22
CA THR A 125 -1.12 -12.50 2.39
C THR A 125 0.26 -12.20 3.00
N ARG A 126 1.33 -12.82 2.48
CA ARG A 126 2.70 -12.63 2.94
C ARG A 126 3.10 -11.15 2.89
N ILE A 127 3.67 -10.65 3.98
CA ILE A 127 4.23 -9.30 4.07
C ILE A 127 5.72 -9.39 3.76
N ALA A 128 6.18 -8.59 2.80
CA ALA A 128 7.58 -8.45 2.44
C ALA A 128 8.15 -7.19 3.12
N PRO A 129 9.13 -7.30 4.05
CA PRO A 129 9.66 -6.13 4.77
C PRO A 129 10.16 -5.00 3.87
N GLU A 130 10.65 -5.35 2.68
CA GLU A 130 11.11 -4.43 1.64
C GLU A 130 10.01 -3.61 0.98
N SER A 131 8.72 -3.90 1.24
CA SER A 131 7.60 -3.07 0.78
C SER A 131 7.56 -1.71 1.50
N GLY A 132 8.15 -1.62 2.69
CA GLY A 132 8.19 -0.40 3.51
C GLY A 132 6.85 0.04 4.10
N ASP A 133 5.76 -0.68 3.82
CA ASP A 133 4.39 -0.30 4.18
C ASP A 133 3.66 -1.30 5.09
N ASN A 134 4.30 -2.41 5.45
CA ASN A 134 3.74 -3.48 6.28
C ASN A 134 2.40 -4.03 5.78
N ARG A 135 2.20 -4.03 4.45
CA ARG A 135 1.03 -4.58 3.79
C ARG A 135 1.43 -5.82 2.97
N PRO A 136 0.49 -6.72 2.64
CA PRO A 136 0.80 -7.92 1.87
C PRO A 136 1.40 -7.61 0.49
N ILE A 137 2.17 -8.57 -0.05
CA ILE A 137 2.56 -8.57 -1.47
C ILE A 137 1.30 -8.45 -2.34
N GLY A 138 0.26 -9.22 -2.01
CA GLY A 138 -1.07 -9.14 -2.64
C GLY A 138 -1.17 -10.01 -3.89
N ILE A 139 -1.57 -9.41 -5.01
CA ILE A 139 -1.75 -10.14 -6.27
C ILE A 139 -0.38 -10.42 -6.90
N ILE A 140 -0.09 -11.71 -7.12
CA ILE A 140 1.15 -12.19 -7.72
C ILE A 140 0.97 -12.35 -9.23
N ALA A 141 -0.07 -13.09 -9.65
CA ALA A 141 -0.34 -13.37 -11.06
C ALA A 141 -1.85 -13.28 -11.35
N ALA A 142 -2.22 -12.95 -12.59
CA ALA A 142 -3.61 -13.00 -13.05
C ALA A 142 -3.67 -13.19 -14.57
N TYR A 143 -4.35 -14.23 -15.04
CA TYR A 143 -4.40 -14.57 -16.47
C TYR A 143 -5.63 -15.38 -16.85
N TYR A 144 -6.12 -15.20 -18.07
CA TYR A 144 -7.19 -16.05 -18.60
C TYR A 144 -6.62 -17.31 -19.27
N GLU A 145 -7.05 -18.47 -18.82
CA GLU A 145 -6.74 -19.75 -19.47
C GLU A 145 -7.44 -19.81 -20.85
N GLY A 146 -6.71 -20.26 -21.87
CA GLY A 146 -7.24 -20.38 -23.24
C GLY A 146 -7.13 -19.13 -24.11
N ALA A 147 -6.43 -18.07 -23.67
CA ALA A 147 -5.99 -16.98 -24.55
C ALA A 147 -4.67 -17.35 -25.27
N GLY A 148 -4.68 -18.46 -25.98
CA GLY A 148 -3.56 -18.96 -26.78
C GLY A 148 -4.11 -19.80 -27.93
N SER A 149 -4.03 -19.22 -29.13
CA SER A 149 -4.06 -19.80 -30.48
C SER A 149 -4.30 -21.31 -30.63
#